data_AF-A0A8S9WAR5-F1
#
_entry.id   AF-A0A8S9WAR5-F1
#
_cell.length_a   1.000
_cell.length_b   1.000
_cell.length_c   1.000
_cell.angle_alpha   90.00
_cell.angle_beta   90.00
_cell.angle_gamma   90.00
#
_symmetry.space_group_name_H-M   'P 1'
#
loop_
_entity.id
_entity.type
_entity.pdbx_description
1 polymer ?
#
loop_
_entity_poly.entity_id
_entity_poly.type
_entity_poly.pdbx_seq_one_letter_code
_entity_poly.pdbx_strand_id
1 'polypeptide(L)'
;MNKKITAVTLTALMVLTMFTAMVPSASAVEKAEAPYEFIAAVNDTTINPIFNLTSFNHPSILYYDLDEGDGEEYLNFTVDSTKEEINKSTFEYMTVRYQKEDEIGRNWIAWLGEPYYVVEASGDWYLSKLIVDEDEDDEHLLRVGETMNLPNGFAISPLEIDVDGEEAWFTV
;
A
#
# COMPACT_ATOMS: atom_id res chain seq x y z
N MET A 1 83.65 28.07 -15.81
CA MET A 1 82.45 28.74 -16.37
C MET A 1 81.23 27.99 -15.83
N ASN A 2 80.33 28.70 -15.12
CA ASN A 2 78.95 28.37 -14.71
C ASN A 2 78.70 27.08 -13.88
N LYS A 3 78.46 27.16 -12.57
CA LYS A 3 77.21 27.51 -11.82
C LYS A 3 76.23 26.32 -11.67
N LYS A 4 76.03 25.93 -10.39
CA LYS A 4 74.83 25.44 -9.65
C LYS A 4 73.64 24.90 -10.48
N ILE A 5 72.87 23.88 -10.06
CA ILE A 5 71.79 23.97 -9.05
C ILE A 5 71.18 22.56 -8.84
N THR A 6 70.90 22.23 -7.58
CA THR A 6 70.04 21.14 -7.07
C THR A 6 68.56 21.34 -7.46
N ALA A 7 67.84 20.27 -7.83
CA ALA A 7 66.37 20.25 -7.74
C ALA A 7 65.87 18.85 -7.34
N VAL A 8 65.41 18.76 -6.10
CA VAL A 8 64.44 17.77 -5.62
C VAL A 8 63.06 18.29 -6.03
N THR A 9 62.26 17.48 -6.71
CA THR A 9 60.81 17.74 -6.83
C THR A 9 60.04 16.44 -6.61
N LEU A 10 59.38 16.42 -5.46
CA LEU A 10 58.27 15.59 -5.03
C LEU A 10 57.13 15.66 -6.06
N THR A 11 56.55 14.53 -6.48
CA THR A 11 55.21 14.55 -7.09
C THR A 11 54.40 13.29 -6.77
N ALA A 12 53.52 13.50 -5.79
CA ALA A 12 52.19 12.92 -5.55
C ALA A 12 51.84 11.52 -6.09
N LEU A 13 51.64 10.63 -5.12
CA LEU A 13 50.82 9.43 -5.18
C LEU A 13 49.35 9.81 -5.44
N MET A 14 48.80 9.51 -6.62
CA MET A 14 47.36 9.52 -6.88
C MET A 14 46.87 8.07 -6.95
N VAL A 15 46.39 7.57 -5.81
CA VAL A 15 45.51 6.40 -5.74
C VAL A 15 44.12 6.89 -6.16
N LEU A 16 43.73 6.64 -7.39
CA LEU A 16 42.37 6.89 -7.84
C LEU A 16 41.49 5.73 -7.37
N THR A 17 40.80 5.95 -6.27
CA THR A 17 39.74 5.10 -5.72
C THR A 17 38.60 4.99 -6.73
N MET A 18 38.46 3.82 -7.36
CA MET A 18 37.18 3.39 -7.93
C MET A 18 36.34 2.79 -6.80
N PHE A 19 35.58 3.63 -6.10
CA PHE A 19 34.36 3.17 -5.46
C PHE A 19 33.34 2.97 -6.57
N THR A 20 33.16 1.73 -7.03
CA THR A 20 31.94 1.37 -7.76
C THR A 20 30.80 1.49 -6.77
N ALA A 21 30.08 2.62 -6.82
CA ALA A 21 28.76 2.70 -6.22
C ALA A 21 27.91 1.62 -6.90
N MET A 22 27.69 0.51 -6.19
CA MET A 22 26.67 -0.46 -6.56
C MET A 22 25.35 0.22 -6.25
N VAL A 23 24.82 0.97 -7.22
CA VAL A 23 23.42 1.38 -7.20
C VAL A 23 22.63 0.07 -7.31
N PRO A 24 21.84 -0.34 -6.30
CA PRO A 24 20.84 -1.35 -6.57
C PRO A 24 19.90 -0.76 -7.62
N SER A 25 19.97 -1.27 -8.85
CA SER A 25 18.91 -1.07 -9.81
C SER A 25 17.70 -1.80 -9.24
N ALA A 26 16.88 -1.09 -8.47
CA ALA A 26 15.50 -1.50 -8.26
C ALA A 26 14.83 -1.42 -9.63
N SER A 27 14.96 -2.48 -10.42
CA SER A 27 14.02 -2.73 -11.49
C SER A 27 12.70 -3.02 -10.80
N ALA A 28 11.90 -1.98 -10.58
CA ALA A 28 10.47 -2.13 -10.45
C ALA A 28 10.01 -2.70 -11.79
N VAL A 29 10.08 -4.03 -11.91
CA VAL A 29 9.30 -4.75 -12.90
C VAL A 29 7.88 -4.57 -12.41
N GLU A 30 7.23 -3.53 -12.89
CA GLU A 30 5.78 -3.45 -12.89
C GLU A 30 5.33 -4.60 -13.78
N LYS A 31 5.16 -5.78 -13.16
CA LYS A 31 4.57 -6.92 -13.81
C LYS A 31 3.13 -6.50 -14.06
N ALA A 32 2.87 -5.99 -15.25
CA ALA A 32 1.52 -5.73 -15.73
C ALA A 32 0.82 -7.09 -15.73
N GLU A 33 0.17 -7.41 -14.61
CA GLU A 33 -0.67 -8.58 -14.53
C GLU A 33 -1.82 -8.35 -15.51
N ALA A 34 -2.09 -9.35 -16.35
CA ALA A 34 -3.24 -9.28 -17.22
C ALA A 34 -4.48 -9.02 -16.34
N PRO A 35 -5.40 -8.13 -16.75
CA PRO A 35 -6.60 -7.89 -15.97
C PRO A 35 -7.31 -9.23 -15.74
N TYR A 36 -7.58 -9.53 -14.47
CA TYR A 36 -8.38 -10.67 -14.07
C TYR A 36 -9.83 -10.21 -13.83
N GLU A 37 -10.76 -11.15 -13.95
CA GLU A 37 -12.18 -10.93 -13.70
C GLU A 37 -12.64 -11.90 -12.62
N PHE A 38 -13.38 -11.37 -11.64
CA PHE A 38 -14.07 -12.18 -10.65
C PHE A 38 -15.55 -12.25 -11.00
N ILE A 39 -16.08 -13.47 -11.06
CA ILE A 39 -17.50 -13.72 -11.29
C ILE A 39 -18.13 -14.09 -9.95
N ALA A 40 -19.06 -13.27 -9.48
CA ALA A 40 -19.70 -13.46 -8.18
C ALA A 40 -20.85 -14.47 -8.21
N ALA A 41 -21.79 -14.26 -9.13
CA ALA A 41 -23.04 -15.02 -9.17
C ALA A 41 -23.52 -15.18 -10.61
N VAL A 42 -24.09 -16.34 -10.91
CA VAL A 42 -24.69 -16.66 -12.20
C VAL A 42 -26.12 -17.10 -11.95
N ASN A 43 -27.07 -16.53 -12.70
CA ASN A 43 -28.48 -16.87 -12.57
C ASN A 43 -29.18 -16.92 -13.92
N ASP A 44 -30.27 -17.67 -13.98
CA ASP A 44 -31.11 -17.77 -15.18
C ASP A 44 -31.90 -16.48 -15.39
N THR A 45 -31.78 -15.90 -16.58
CA THR A 45 -32.50 -14.69 -16.96
C THR A 45 -33.93 -14.96 -17.42
N THR A 46 -34.43 -16.20 -17.48
CA THR A 46 -35.82 -16.45 -17.87
C THR A 46 -36.87 -15.94 -16.87
N ILE A 47 -36.48 -15.53 -15.65
CA ILE A 47 -37.40 -15.20 -14.54
C ILE A 47 -37.10 -13.91 -13.76
N ASN A 48 -36.54 -12.86 -14.38
CA ASN A 48 -36.14 -11.61 -13.70
C ASN A 48 -35.35 -11.86 -12.39
N PRO A 49 -34.09 -12.33 -12.48
CA PRO A 49 -33.34 -12.75 -11.31
C PRO A 49 -33.06 -11.60 -10.34
N ILE A 50 -33.07 -11.92 -9.05
CA ILE A 50 -32.71 -11.04 -7.94
C ILE A 50 -31.33 -11.46 -7.44
N PHE A 51 -30.42 -10.50 -7.29
CA PHE A 51 -29.10 -10.68 -6.72
C PHE A 51 -29.06 -9.98 -5.36
N ASN A 52 -28.68 -10.73 -4.32
CA ASN A 52 -28.47 -10.23 -2.97
C ASN A 52 -27.09 -10.69 -2.51
N LEU A 53 -26.07 -9.91 -2.85
CA LEU A 53 -24.67 -10.25 -2.61
C LEU A 53 -24.24 -9.62 -1.29
N THR A 54 -23.55 -10.41 -0.47
CA THR A 54 -22.94 -9.99 0.80
C THR A 54 -21.48 -10.42 0.80
N SER A 55 -20.63 -9.70 1.53
CA SER A 55 -19.22 -10.08 1.74
C SER A 55 -19.05 -11.54 2.13
N PHE A 56 -19.86 -12.03 3.07
CA PHE A 56 -19.81 -13.42 3.54
C PHE A 56 -20.06 -14.46 2.43
N ASN A 57 -21.05 -14.22 1.56
CA ASN A 57 -21.42 -15.20 0.53
C ASN A 57 -20.64 -15.02 -0.78
N HIS A 58 -20.07 -13.82 -1.02
CA HIS A 58 -19.39 -13.46 -2.25
C HIS A 58 -18.07 -12.70 -1.99
N PRO A 59 -17.12 -13.30 -1.24
CA PRO A 59 -15.87 -12.63 -0.85
C PRO A 59 -14.91 -12.38 -2.03
N SER A 60 -15.23 -12.87 -3.23
CA SER A 60 -14.44 -12.64 -4.45
C SER A 60 -14.64 -11.27 -5.08
N ILE A 61 -15.72 -10.56 -4.72
CA ILE A 61 -16.06 -9.25 -5.29
C ILE A 61 -16.42 -8.19 -4.23
N LEU A 62 -16.62 -8.63 -2.99
CA LEU A 62 -16.94 -7.80 -1.84
C LEU A 62 -15.91 -8.14 -0.76
N TYR A 63 -15.38 -7.12 -0.09
CA TYR A 63 -14.34 -7.27 0.91
C TYR A 63 -14.85 -8.11 2.07
N TYR A 64 -14.07 -9.12 2.44
CA TYR A 64 -14.33 -9.97 3.59
C TYR A 64 -13.02 -10.13 4.34
N ASP A 65 -13.06 -9.78 5.62
CA ASP A 65 -11.94 -9.94 6.52
C ASP A 65 -11.93 -11.38 7.02
N LEU A 66 -10.86 -12.12 6.72
CA LEU A 66 -10.76 -13.53 7.07
C LEU A 66 -10.40 -13.74 8.55
N ASP A 67 -9.71 -12.77 9.15
CA ASP A 67 -9.25 -12.85 10.53
C ASP A 67 -10.43 -12.56 11.47
N GLU A 68 -11.21 -11.54 11.14
CA GLU A 68 -12.45 -11.21 11.89
C GLU A 68 -13.65 -12.09 11.50
N GLY A 69 -13.59 -12.70 10.31
CA GLY A 69 -14.69 -13.49 9.77
C GLY A 69 -15.93 -12.65 9.45
N ASP A 70 -15.76 -11.36 9.13
CA ASP A 70 -16.86 -10.43 8.85
C ASP A 70 -16.61 -9.58 7.60
N GLY A 71 -17.67 -8.97 7.07
CA GLY A 71 -17.54 -8.04 5.95
C GLY A 71 -18.76 -7.14 5.79
N GLU A 72 -18.49 -5.91 5.40
CA GLU A 72 -19.42 -4.80 5.56
C GLU A 72 -19.98 -4.26 4.24
N GLU A 73 -19.87 -5.03 3.16
CA GLU A 73 -20.39 -4.66 1.84
C GLU A 73 -21.58 -5.49 1.40
N TYR A 74 -22.50 -4.81 0.73
CA TYR A 74 -23.74 -5.37 0.20
C TYR A 74 -23.96 -4.83 -1.21
N LEU A 75 -24.35 -5.72 -2.13
CA LEU A 75 -24.76 -5.35 -3.48
C LEU A 75 -26.05 -6.08 -3.85
N ASN A 76 -27.12 -5.31 -3.99
CA ASN A 76 -28.45 -5.80 -4.33
C ASN A 76 -28.90 -5.20 -5.66
N PHE A 77 -29.45 -6.02 -6.54
CA PHE A 77 -30.10 -5.54 -7.77
C PHE A 77 -31.01 -6.61 -8.39
N THR A 78 -31.95 -6.17 -9.23
CA THR A 78 -32.79 -7.05 -10.04
C THR A 78 -32.53 -6.80 -11.52
N VAL A 79 -32.53 -7.86 -12.31
CA VAL A 79 -32.45 -7.80 -13.77
C VAL A 79 -33.85 -7.90 -14.36
N ASP A 80 -34.23 -6.95 -15.21
CA ASP A 80 -35.39 -7.06 -16.10
C ASP A 80 -34.94 -7.80 -17.36
N SER A 81 -35.24 -9.10 -17.42
CA SER A 81 -34.81 -9.93 -18.53
C SER A 81 -35.58 -9.70 -19.82
N THR A 82 -36.74 -9.05 -19.76
CA THR A 82 -37.49 -8.68 -20.96
C THR A 82 -36.84 -7.51 -21.69
N LYS A 83 -36.08 -6.69 -20.96
CA LYS A 83 -35.37 -5.52 -21.49
C LYS A 83 -33.86 -5.68 -21.51
N GLU A 84 -33.33 -6.74 -20.88
CA GLU A 84 -31.89 -6.94 -20.66
C GLU A 84 -31.25 -5.78 -19.88
N GLU A 85 -31.97 -5.26 -18.89
CA GLU A 85 -31.57 -4.08 -18.11
C GLU A 85 -31.50 -4.38 -16.61
N ILE A 86 -30.55 -3.74 -15.92
CA ILE A 86 -30.56 -3.69 -14.45
C ILE A 86 -31.48 -2.55 -14.02
N ASN A 87 -32.46 -2.85 -13.19
CA ASN A 87 -33.38 -1.82 -12.73
C ASN A 87 -32.69 -0.90 -11.71
N LYS A 88 -32.44 0.35 -12.11
CA LYS A 88 -31.85 1.39 -11.27
C LYS A 88 -32.56 1.55 -9.93
N SER A 89 -33.89 1.37 -9.86
CA SER A 89 -34.62 1.51 -8.59
C SER A 89 -34.32 0.40 -7.59
N THR A 90 -33.72 -0.70 -8.05
CA THR A 90 -33.34 -1.85 -7.23
C THR A 90 -31.84 -1.97 -7.03
N PHE A 91 -31.04 -1.19 -7.77
CA PHE A 91 -29.59 -1.23 -7.66
C PHE A 91 -29.15 -0.46 -6.42
N GLU A 92 -28.69 -1.19 -5.42
CA GLU A 92 -28.25 -0.67 -4.13
C GLU A 92 -26.90 -1.30 -3.78
N TYR A 93 -25.88 -0.45 -3.69
CA TYR A 93 -24.60 -0.82 -3.11
C TYR A 93 -24.47 -0.09 -1.77
N MET A 94 -24.17 -0.84 -0.71
CA MET A 94 -24.07 -0.33 0.64
C MET A 94 -22.77 -0.80 1.28
N THR A 95 -22.15 0.08 2.04
CA THR A 95 -20.99 -0.22 2.90
C THR A 95 -21.15 0.47 4.25
N VAL A 96 -20.59 -0.13 5.30
CA VAL A 96 -20.64 0.38 6.67
C VAL A 96 -19.21 0.54 7.20
N ARG A 97 -19.00 1.54 8.06
CA ARG A 97 -17.72 1.68 8.77
C ARG A 97 -17.61 0.64 9.87
N TYR A 98 -16.44 0.05 10.02
CA TYR A 98 -16.14 -0.96 11.02
C TYR A 98 -14.81 -0.68 11.73
N GLN A 99 -14.54 -1.44 12.78
CA GLN A 99 -13.25 -1.45 13.50
C GLN A 99 -12.80 -2.90 13.58
N LYS A 100 -11.51 -3.15 13.40
CA LYS A 100 -10.91 -4.46 13.66
C LYS A 100 -10.63 -4.62 15.15
N GLU A 101 -10.69 -5.83 15.68
CA GLU A 101 -10.50 -6.13 17.10
C GLU A 101 -9.12 -5.66 17.61
N ASP A 102 -8.09 -5.85 16.79
CA ASP A 102 -6.70 -5.49 17.14
C ASP A 102 -6.35 -4.01 16.87
N GLU A 103 -7.26 -3.24 16.26
CA GLU A 103 -7.02 -1.85 15.84
C GLU A 103 -7.96 -0.85 16.55
N ILE A 104 -8.04 -0.93 17.88
CA ILE A 104 -8.98 -0.13 18.68
C ILE A 104 -8.83 1.38 18.40
N GLY A 105 -9.95 2.01 18.03
CA GLY A 105 -10.02 3.45 17.76
C GLY A 105 -9.69 3.85 16.33
N ARG A 106 -9.28 2.91 15.48
CA ARG A 106 -9.14 3.09 14.03
C ARG A 106 -10.44 2.70 13.35
N ASN A 107 -10.90 3.54 12.42
CA ASN A 107 -12.10 3.27 11.65
C ASN A 107 -11.72 2.87 10.22
N TRP A 108 -12.36 1.80 9.76
CA TRP A 108 -12.20 1.23 8.44
C TRP A 108 -13.50 1.35 7.66
N ILE A 109 -13.40 1.28 6.35
CA ILE A 109 -14.53 1.11 5.45
C ILE A 109 -14.10 0.22 4.29
N ALA A 110 -14.96 -0.70 3.90
CA ALA A 110 -14.77 -1.46 2.68
C ALA A 110 -15.38 -0.70 1.51
N TRP A 111 -14.68 -0.59 0.39
CA TRP A 111 -15.20 0.08 -0.79
C TRP A 111 -14.79 -0.62 -2.06
N LEU A 112 -15.78 -1.19 -2.75
CA LEU A 112 -15.64 -1.92 -4.00
C LEU A 112 -14.65 -3.09 -3.91
N GLY A 113 -14.77 -3.89 -2.84
CA GLY A 113 -13.96 -5.09 -2.64
C GLY A 113 -12.63 -4.87 -1.92
N GLU A 114 -12.31 -3.62 -1.54
CA GLU A 114 -11.02 -3.27 -0.94
C GLU A 114 -11.21 -2.54 0.40
N PRO A 115 -10.35 -2.78 1.41
CA PRO A 115 -10.40 -2.06 2.67
C PRO A 115 -9.69 -0.70 2.56
N TYR A 116 -10.27 0.31 3.21
CA TYR A 116 -9.72 1.65 3.32
C TYR A 116 -9.75 2.14 4.77
N TYR A 117 -8.68 2.82 5.15
CA TYR A 117 -8.60 3.56 6.40
C TYR A 117 -9.38 4.88 6.29
N VAL A 118 -10.22 5.17 7.28
CA VAL A 118 -11.00 6.42 7.34
C VAL A 118 -10.18 7.47 8.06
N VAL A 119 -9.59 8.39 7.29
CA VAL A 119 -8.77 9.50 7.82
C VAL A 119 -9.66 10.58 8.43
N GLU A 120 -10.77 10.92 7.77
CA GLU A 120 -11.72 11.94 8.20
C GLU A 120 -13.12 11.63 7.64
N ALA A 121 -14.16 11.88 8.43
CA ALA A 121 -15.55 11.56 8.09
C ALA A 121 -16.61 12.50 8.73
N SER A 122 -16.20 13.66 9.27
CA SER A 122 -17.10 14.67 9.84
C SER A 122 -17.76 15.58 8.79
N GLY A 123 -17.38 15.44 7.52
CA GLY A 123 -17.96 16.14 6.38
C GLY A 123 -17.69 15.37 5.09
N ASP A 124 -16.72 15.84 4.31
CA ASP A 124 -16.17 15.05 3.21
C ASP A 124 -15.41 13.84 3.78
N TRP A 125 -15.46 12.74 3.03
CA TRP A 125 -14.80 11.50 3.41
C TRP A 125 -13.41 11.45 2.79
N TYR A 126 -12.40 11.33 3.63
CA TYR A 126 -11.02 11.12 3.20
C TYR A 126 -10.60 9.70 3.56
N LEU A 127 -10.33 8.92 2.52
CA LEU A 127 -9.97 7.51 2.63
C LEU A 127 -8.53 7.32 2.18
N SER A 128 -7.80 6.45 2.87
CA SER A 128 -6.44 6.05 2.49
C SER A 128 -6.36 4.53 2.38
N LYS A 129 -5.60 4.04 1.39
CA LYS A 129 -5.12 2.67 1.44
C LYS A 129 -4.09 2.55 2.56
N LEU A 130 -4.06 1.39 3.21
CA LEU A 130 -2.95 1.04 4.07
C LEU A 130 -1.74 0.69 3.19
N ILE A 131 -0.59 1.28 3.51
CA ILE A 131 0.65 1.07 2.74
C ILE A 131 1.56 0.06 3.44
N VAL A 132 1.58 0.14 4.78
CA VAL A 132 2.37 -0.72 5.67
C VAL A 132 1.45 -1.08 6.83
N ASP A 133 1.36 -2.37 7.11
CA ASP A 133 0.67 -2.94 8.28
C ASP A 133 1.76 -3.60 9.13
N GLU A 134 2.30 -2.87 10.09
CA GLU A 134 3.34 -3.35 11.00
C GLU A 134 2.89 -3.09 12.43
N ASP A 135 3.19 -4.05 13.31
CA ASP A 135 2.86 -3.99 14.73
C ASP A 135 4.12 -4.01 15.62
N GLU A 136 3.96 -4.30 16.92
CA GLU A 136 5.06 -4.33 17.87
C GLU A 136 6.00 -5.52 17.73
N ASP A 137 5.62 -6.56 16.98
CA ASP A 137 6.45 -7.74 16.70
C ASP A 137 7.30 -7.57 15.42
N ASP A 138 7.05 -6.52 14.63
CA ASP A 138 7.82 -6.17 13.43
C ASP A 138 9.00 -5.23 13.76
N GLU A 139 10.22 -5.79 13.75
CA GLU A 139 11.44 -5.03 14.06
C GLU A 139 12.33 -4.81 12.83
N HIS A 140 12.86 -3.58 12.72
CA HIS A 140 13.84 -3.21 11.70
C HIS A 140 15.09 -2.56 12.29
N LEU A 141 16.27 -2.95 11.80
CA LEU A 141 17.54 -2.34 12.18
C LEU A 141 18.05 -1.43 11.07
N LEU A 142 18.10 -0.12 11.33
CA LEU A 142 18.61 0.88 10.40
C LEU A 142 19.87 1.56 10.95
N ARG A 143 20.89 1.70 10.11
CA ARG A 143 22.07 2.52 10.41
C ARG A 143 21.87 3.96 9.96
N VAL A 144 22.51 4.92 10.63
CA VAL A 144 22.50 6.33 10.17
C VAL A 144 22.96 6.43 8.72
N GLY A 145 22.15 7.10 7.90
CA GLY A 145 22.36 7.23 6.46
C GLY A 145 21.87 6.04 5.61
N GLU A 146 21.33 4.99 6.24
CA GLU A 146 20.57 3.94 5.55
C GLU A 146 19.14 4.41 5.28
N THR A 147 18.56 3.97 4.17
CA THR A 147 17.18 4.30 3.79
C THR A 147 16.37 3.03 3.67
N MET A 148 15.32 2.92 4.47
CA MET A 148 14.28 1.92 4.27
C MET A 148 13.28 2.44 3.25
N ASN A 149 13.14 1.74 2.13
CA ASN A 149 12.12 2.07 1.15
C ASN A 149 10.81 1.37 1.51
N LEU A 150 9.73 2.14 1.56
CA LEU A 150 8.38 1.65 1.73
C LEU A 150 7.68 1.61 0.36
N PRO A 151 6.54 0.89 0.25
CA PRO A 151 5.76 0.89 -0.98
C PRO A 151 5.35 2.31 -1.42
N ASN A 152 5.01 2.47 -2.69
CA ASN A 152 4.56 3.73 -3.29
C ASN A 152 5.58 4.89 -3.23
N GLY A 153 6.86 4.59 -3.01
CA GLY A 153 7.95 5.58 -3.05
C GLY A 153 8.12 6.37 -1.76
N PHE A 154 7.43 5.98 -0.68
CA PHE A 154 7.72 6.47 0.66
C PHE A 154 9.05 5.87 1.16
N ALA A 155 9.73 6.56 2.06
CA ALA A 155 10.98 6.07 2.61
C ALA A 155 11.25 6.68 4.00
N ILE A 156 11.88 5.90 4.87
CA ILE A 156 12.30 6.36 6.19
C ILE A 156 13.82 6.28 6.26
N SER A 157 14.49 7.32 6.73
CA SER A 157 15.94 7.32 6.93
C SER A 157 16.35 7.97 8.26
N PRO A 158 17.10 7.27 9.14
CA PRO A 158 17.73 7.90 10.29
C PRO A 158 18.82 8.88 9.86
N LEU A 159 18.71 10.12 10.35
CA LEU A 159 19.63 11.22 10.07
C LEU A 159 20.74 11.31 11.11
N GLU A 160 20.39 11.19 12.38
CA GLU A 160 21.31 11.34 13.51
C GLU A 160 20.77 10.58 14.72
N ILE A 161 21.68 10.15 15.60
CA ILE A 161 21.40 9.55 16.89
C ILE A 161 22.03 10.48 17.94
N ASP A 162 21.30 10.77 19.00
CA ASP A 162 21.81 11.58 20.11
C ASP A 162 23.07 10.94 20.73
N VAL A 163 23.94 11.77 21.30
CA VAL A 163 25.23 11.35 21.86
C VAL A 163 25.08 10.33 22.99
N ASP A 164 23.99 10.40 23.75
CA ASP A 164 23.69 9.47 24.83
C ASP A 164 22.94 8.21 24.32
N GLY A 165 22.49 8.21 23.06
CA GLY A 165 21.87 7.07 22.38
C GLY A 165 20.40 6.83 22.71
N GLU A 166 19.73 7.78 23.37
CA GLU A 166 18.34 7.65 23.81
C GLU A 166 17.33 8.21 22.78
N GLU A 167 17.77 9.06 21.85
CA GLU A 167 16.94 9.69 20.83
C GLU A 167 17.55 9.53 19.42
N ALA A 168 16.69 9.50 18.40
CA ALA A 168 17.11 9.49 16.99
C ALA A 168 16.18 10.36 16.14
N TRP A 169 16.74 11.06 15.16
CA TRP A 169 16.00 11.88 14.20
C TRP A 169 15.86 11.16 12.87
N PHE A 170 14.65 11.22 12.31
CA PHE A 170 14.32 10.60 11.03
C PHE A 170 13.84 11.64 10.02
N THR A 171 14.06 11.33 8.76
CA THR A 171 13.30 11.91 7.65
C THR A 171 12.34 10.86 7.11
N VAL A 172 11.16 11.33 6.68
CA VAL A 172 10.04 10.54 6.14
C VAL A 172 9.56 11.18 4.85
#